data_AF-A0A7J8DNV4-F1
#
_entry.id   AF-A0A7J8DNV4-F1
#
_cell.length_a   1.000
_cell.length_b   1.000
_cell.length_c   1.000
_cell.angle_alpha   90.00
_cell.angle_beta   90.00
_cell.angle_gamma   90.00
#
_symmetry.space_group_name_H-M   'P 1'
#
loop_
_entity.id
_entity.type
_entity.pdbx_description
1 polymer ?
#
loop_
_entity_poly.entity_id
_entity_poly.type
_entity_poly.pdbx_seq_one_letter_code
_entity_poly.pdbx_strand_id
1 'polypeptide(L)'
;MTSREPKTSLKNACASAKSRPPEEEAEDYCTPGAFELERLFWKGSPQYTHVNEVWPKLYIGDEATALDRYSLQKAGFTHVLNAAHGRRNVDTGPDYYRGMAIEYHGVEADDVPTFDLSGFFYSAAAFIHAALHSDHSLPLNGRGLAGFGEDRAGFKFTIY
;
A
#
# COMPACT_ATOMS: atom_id res chain seq x y z
N MET A 1 -2.24 62.58 -5.56
CA MET A 1 -3.06 61.43 -5.13
C MET A 1 -2.47 60.19 -5.78
N THR A 2 -1.96 59.27 -4.96
CA THR A 2 -1.12 58.15 -5.40
C THR A 2 -1.96 57.06 -6.08
N SER A 3 -1.56 56.70 -7.30
CA SER A 3 -2.06 55.55 -8.06
C SER A 3 -1.84 54.24 -7.29
N ARG A 4 -2.85 53.37 -7.24
CA ARG A 4 -2.77 52.00 -6.72
C ARG A 4 -3.37 51.06 -7.76
N GLU A 5 -2.53 50.33 -8.46
CA GLU A 5 -2.94 49.16 -9.22
C GLU A 5 -2.93 47.91 -8.32
N PRO A 6 -3.89 46.99 -8.45
CA PRO A 6 -3.72 45.63 -7.98
C PRO A 6 -3.64 44.63 -9.14
N LYS A 7 -2.42 44.12 -9.32
CA LYS A 7 -2.00 42.74 -9.59
C LYS A 7 -3.06 41.73 -10.06
N THR A 8 -2.93 41.36 -11.34
CA THR A 8 -2.99 40.01 -11.92
C THR A 8 -3.78 38.93 -11.16
N SER A 9 -5.01 38.69 -11.63
CA SER A 9 -5.77 37.47 -11.33
C SER A 9 -5.20 36.29 -12.13
N LEU A 10 -4.70 35.28 -11.44
CA LEU A 10 -4.34 33.99 -12.03
C LEU A 10 -5.62 33.24 -12.41
N LYS A 11 -5.89 33.27 -13.70
CA LYS A 11 -6.90 32.48 -14.40
C LYS A 11 -6.45 31.02 -14.41
N ASN A 12 -6.97 30.22 -13.49
CA ASN A 12 -6.86 28.77 -13.55
C ASN A 12 -7.66 28.29 -14.78
N ALA A 13 -6.92 27.71 -15.73
CA ALA A 13 -7.44 27.25 -17.00
C ALA A 13 -8.10 25.87 -16.85
N CYS A 14 -9.35 25.74 -17.29
CA CYS A 14 -9.86 24.49 -17.85
C CYS A 14 -10.18 24.78 -19.31
N ALA A 15 -9.33 24.30 -20.23
CA ALA A 15 -9.52 24.50 -21.66
C ALA A 15 -10.50 23.44 -22.18
N SER A 16 -11.74 23.86 -22.40
CA SER A 16 -12.79 23.01 -22.98
C SER A 16 -12.52 22.80 -24.49
N ALA A 17 -12.45 21.54 -24.92
CA ALA A 17 -12.42 21.16 -26.33
C ALA A 17 -13.41 20.01 -26.65
N LYS A 18 -14.56 20.40 -27.21
CA LYS A 18 -15.46 19.74 -28.20
C LYS A 18 -15.78 18.22 -28.16
N SER A 19 -17.04 17.96 -27.79
CA SER A 19 -18.15 17.18 -28.43
C SER A 19 -18.05 15.68 -28.85
N ARG A 20 -19.03 14.88 -28.31
CA ARG A 20 -19.82 13.70 -28.84
C ARG A 20 -19.52 12.30 -28.19
N PRO A 21 -20.44 11.28 -28.13
CA PRO A 21 -21.90 11.13 -27.84
C PRO A 21 -22.18 10.43 -26.45
N PRO A 22 -23.42 9.99 -26.05
CA PRO A 22 -23.76 9.72 -24.65
C PRO A 22 -23.42 8.28 -24.23
N GLU A 23 -22.42 8.14 -23.37
CA GLU A 23 -22.11 6.90 -22.67
C GLU A 23 -22.02 7.27 -21.18
N GLU A 24 -22.82 6.57 -20.38
CA GLU A 24 -22.96 6.58 -18.90
C GLU A 24 -22.32 7.76 -18.17
N GLU A 25 -23.12 8.59 -17.48
CA GLU A 25 -22.72 9.72 -16.60
C GLU A 25 -21.42 9.47 -15.82
N ALA A 26 -20.29 9.59 -16.50
CA ALA A 26 -18.98 9.63 -15.93
C ALA A 26 -18.88 11.07 -15.44
N GLU A 27 -19.26 11.27 -14.18
CA GLU A 27 -18.85 12.44 -13.41
C GLU A 27 -17.41 12.76 -13.82
N ASP A 28 -17.22 13.88 -14.52
CA ASP A 28 -15.96 14.24 -15.16
C ASP A 28 -14.90 14.37 -14.06
N TYR A 29 -14.05 13.34 -13.92
CA TYR A 29 -13.15 13.24 -12.78
C TYR A 29 -12.18 14.42 -12.78
N CYS A 30 -12.31 15.27 -11.78
CA CYS A 30 -11.36 16.34 -11.51
C CYS A 30 -10.46 15.91 -10.36
N THR A 31 -9.14 15.97 -10.56
CA THR A 31 -8.17 15.67 -9.50
C THR A 31 -8.35 16.65 -8.34
N PRO A 32 -8.66 16.19 -7.12
CA PRO A 32 -8.84 17.07 -5.97
C PRO A 32 -7.51 17.74 -5.60
N GLY A 33 -7.60 18.97 -5.07
CA GLY A 33 -6.44 19.65 -4.48
C GLY A 33 -5.99 18.98 -3.16
N ALA A 34 -4.76 19.29 -2.72
CA ALA A 34 -4.18 18.71 -1.49
C ALA A 34 -5.09 18.85 -0.26
N PHE A 35 -5.71 20.01 -0.07
CA PHE A 35 -6.65 20.25 1.02
C PHE A 35 -7.87 19.31 1.02
N GLU A 36 -8.44 19.04 -0.16
CA GLU A 36 -9.59 18.13 -0.25
C GLU A 36 -9.16 16.67 0.00
N LEU A 37 -7.95 16.28 -0.42
CA LEU A 37 -7.39 14.97 -0.09
C LEU A 37 -7.20 14.79 1.42
N GLU A 38 -6.59 15.76 2.10
CA GLU A 38 -6.45 15.75 3.56
C GLU A 38 -7.81 15.62 4.24
N ARG A 39 -8.80 16.41 3.80
CA ARG A 39 -10.16 16.36 4.35
C ARG A 39 -10.82 14.99 4.18
N LEU A 40 -10.55 14.27 3.08
CA LEU A 40 -11.06 12.92 2.88
C LEU A 40 -10.46 11.94 3.90
N PHE A 41 -9.17 12.05 4.21
CA PHE A 41 -8.53 11.23 5.24
C PHE A 41 -9.15 11.45 6.63
N TRP A 42 -9.40 12.71 7.03
CA TRP A 42 -9.95 13.03 8.36
C TRP A 42 -11.43 12.67 8.55
N LYS A 43 -12.19 12.53 7.47
CA LYS A 43 -13.62 12.17 7.53
C LYS A 43 -13.86 10.66 7.64
N GLY A 44 -12.86 9.85 7.32
CA GLY A 44 -12.94 8.42 7.50
C GLY A 44 -12.97 8.06 8.99
N SER A 45 -13.75 7.05 9.36
CA SER A 45 -13.73 6.44 10.70
C SER A 45 -13.27 4.99 10.60
N PRO A 46 -12.00 4.72 10.21
CA PRO A 46 -11.47 3.36 10.21
C PRO A 46 -11.37 2.84 11.65
N GLN A 47 -11.46 1.53 11.81
CA GLN A 47 -11.11 0.89 13.07
C GLN A 47 -9.58 0.89 13.19
N TYR A 48 -9.06 1.49 14.26
CA TYR A 48 -7.63 1.44 14.56
C TYR A 48 -7.30 0.11 15.25
N THR A 49 -6.96 -0.88 14.44
CA THR A 49 -6.46 -2.18 14.91
C THR A 49 -5.01 -2.37 14.48
N HIS A 50 -4.31 -3.31 15.10
CA HIS A 50 -2.92 -3.62 14.76
C HIS A 50 -2.73 -4.04 13.30
N VAL A 51 -3.75 -4.66 12.69
CA VAL A 51 -3.74 -5.06 11.28
C VAL A 51 -5.13 -5.01 10.67
N ASN A 52 -5.22 -4.49 9.46
CA ASN A 52 -6.46 -4.37 8.69
C ASN A 52 -6.27 -4.91 7.27
N GLU A 53 -7.22 -5.70 6.79
CA GLU A 53 -7.31 -6.04 5.37
C GLU A 53 -7.88 -4.85 4.61
N VAL A 54 -7.08 -4.23 3.74
CA VAL A 54 -7.47 -3.03 2.99
C VAL A 54 -7.77 -3.33 1.52
N TRP A 55 -7.33 -4.50 1.05
CA TRP A 55 -7.65 -5.07 -0.25
C TRP A 55 -7.61 -6.60 -0.11
N PRO A 56 -8.37 -7.39 -0.90
CA PRO A 56 -8.33 -8.85 -0.79
C PRO A 56 -6.89 -9.36 -0.73
N LYS A 57 -6.56 -10.09 0.34
CA LYS A 57 -5.22 -10.68 0.59
C LYS A 57 -4.10 -9.67 0.91
N LEU A 58 -4.40 -8.39 1.07
CA LEU A 58 -3.44 -7.33 1.36
C LEU A 58 -3.81 -6.59 2.64
N TYR A 59 -2.87 -6.60 3.57
CA TYR A 59 -3.03 -6.08 4.91
C TYR A 59 -2.09 -4.89 5.13
N ILE A 60 -2.56 -3.91 5.88
CA ILE A 60 -1.72 -2.86 6.46
C ILE A 60 -1.74 -3.09 7.95
N GLY A 61 -0.57 -3.17 8.56
CA GLY A 61 -0.42 -3.39 9.98
C GLY A 61 0.66 -2.51 10.59
N ASP A 62 0.90 -2.73 11.87
CA ASP A 62 1.92 -2.03 12.64
C ASP A 62 3.11 -2.94 12.97
N GLU A 63 4.09 -2.37 13.67
CA GLU A 63 5.27 -3.09 14.16
C GLU A 63 4.88 -4.29 15.05
N ALA A 64 3.84 -4.18 15.88
CA ALA A 64 3.42 -5.28 16.74
C ALA A 64 2.99 -6.51 15.92
N THR A 65 2.27 -6.28 14.82
CA THR A 65 1.90 -7.33 13.86
C THR A 65 3.13 -7.95 13.18
N ALA A 66 4.10 -7.12 12.82
CA ALA A 66 5.33 -7.55 12.16
C ALA A 66 6.21 -8.47 13.03
N LEU A 67 6.23 -8.19 14.33
CA LEU A 67 7.02 -8.91 15.33
C LEU A 67 6.32 -10.17 15.83
N ASP A 68 5.01 -10.31 15.60
CA ASP A 68 4.28 -11.55 15.94
C ASP A 68 4.44 -12.63 14.86
N ARG A 69 5.63 -13.23 14.84
CA ARG A 69 5.97 -14.34 13.93
C ARG A 69 4.99 -15.50 14.01
N TYR A 70 4.46 -15.79 15.20
CA TYR A 70 3.52 -16.90 15.38
C TYR A 70 2.18 -16.59 14.69
N SER A 71 1.64 -15.39 14.90
CA SER A 71 0.40 -14.97 14.24
C SER A 71 0.58 -14.86 12.73
N LEU A 72 1.71 -14.35 12.24
CA LEU A 72 2.02 -14.30 10.81
C LEU A 72 2.03 -15.70 10.19
N GLN A 73 2.71 -16.66 10.82
CA GLN A 73 2.76 -18.04 10.32
C GLN A 73 1.40 -18.72 10.39
N LYS A 74 0.69 -18.58 11.51
CA LYS A 74 -0.64 -19.17 11.72
C LYS A 74 -1.67 -18.62 10.73
N ALA A 75 -1.60 -17.34 10.42
CA ALA A 75 -2.51 -16.68 9.49
C ALA A 75 -2.15 -16.92 8.01
N GLY A 76 -0.99 -17.52 7.72
CA GLY A 76 -0.55 -17.86 6.37
C GLY A 76 0.13 -16.74 5.60
N PHE A 77 0.75 -15.77 6.29
CA PHE A 77 1.52 -14.72 5.61
C PHE A 77 2.74 -15.32 4.91
N THR A 78 2.95 -14.88 3.67
CA THR A 78 4.03 -15.36 2.80
C THR A 78 4.98 -14.25 2.39
N HIS A 79 4.56 -12.99 2.49
CA HIS A 79 5.37 -11.85 2.11
C HIS A 79 5.21 -10.73 3.15
N VAL A 80 6.28 -9.97 3.35
CA VAL A 80 6.32 -8.83 4.25
C VAL A 80 7.04 -7.69 3.56
N LEU A 81 6.42 -6.50 3.53
CA LEU A 81 7.09 -5.26 3.15
C LEU A 81 7.17 -4.37 4.38
N ASN A 82 8.39 -4.06 4.78
CA ASN A 82 8.64 -3.10 5.85
C ASN A 82 8.90 -1.74 5.20
N ALA A 83 7.96 -0.82 5.36
CA ALA A 83 8.03 0.56 4.86
C ALA A 83 8.90 1.46 5.73
N ALA A 84 9.25 1.01 6.94
CA ALA A 84 10.14 1.67 7.89
C ALA A 84 11.40 0.81 8.12
N HIS A 85 12.00 0.27 7.04
CA HIS A 85 13.20 -0.57 7.16
C HIS A 85 14.39 0.27 7.64
N GLY A 86 15.26 -0.33 8.44
CA GLY A 86 16.57 0.25 8.78
C GLY A 86 16.86 0.22 10.28
N ARG A 87 18.15 0.36 10.61
CA ARG A 87 18.66 0.25 12.00
C ARG A 87 18.16 1.35 12.94
N ARG A 88 17.73 2.48 12.37
CA ARG A 88 17.16 3.61 13.13
C ARG A 88 15.63 3.56 13.18
N ASN A 89 15.04 2.62 12.45
CA ASN A 89 13.61 2.39 12.32
C ASN A 89 13.30 0.94 12.77
N VAL A 90 12.43 0.21 12.08
CA VAL A 90 12.06 -1.16 12.46
C VAL A 90 13.06 -2.16 11.87
N ASP A 91 13.99 -2.63 12.70
CA ASP A 91 15.11 -3.50 12.30
C ASP A 91 14.75 -5.00 12.37
N THR A 92 13.75 -5.42 11.59
CA THR A 92 13.42 -6.84 11.40
C THR A 92 14.34 -7.46 10.35
N GLY A 93 14.37 -6.90 9.14
CA GLY A 93 15.12 -7.46 8.03
C GLY A 93 14.69 -8.89 7.65
N PRO A 94 15.32 -9.49 6.63
CA PRO A 94 14.99 -10.85 6.18
C PRO A 94 15.36 -11.92 7.21
N ASP A 95 16.43 -11.70 7.99
CA ASP A 95 16.91 -12.68 8.98
C ASP A 95 15.95 -12.89 10.15
N TYR A 96 15.15 -11.88 10.50
CA TYR A 96 14.13 -12.02 11.54
C TYR A 96 13.07 -13.06 11.17
N TYR A 97 12.71 -13.14 9.88
CA TYR A 97 11.76 -14.10 9.35
C TYR A 97 12.43 -15.44 8.95
N ARG A 98 13.72 -15.64 9.27
CA ARG A 98 14.44 -16.88 8.93
C ARG A 98 13.73 -18.11 9.51
N GLY A 99 13.56 -19.12 8.67
CA GLY A 99 12.82 -20.34 8.99
C GLY A 99 11.31 -20.23 8.79
N MET A 100 10.81 -19.07 8.38
CA MET A 100 9.45 -18.89 7.88
C MET A 100 9.49 -18.88 6.35
N ALA A 101 8.43 -19.35 5.69
CA ALA A 101 8.29 -19.24 4.25
C ALA A 101 7.81 -17.82 3.87
N ILE A 102 8.55 -16.81 4.34
CA ILE A 102 8.26 -15.39 4.14
C ILE A 102 9.33 -14.77 3.24
N GLU A 103 8.90 -14.13 2.17
CA GLU A 103 9.72 -13.24 1.36
C GLU A 103 9.65 -11.81 1.91
N TYR A 104 10.80 -11.14 1.96
CA TYR A 104 10.93 -9.84 2.62
C TYR A 104 11.36 -8.75 1.65
N HIS A 105 10.69 -7.60 1.70
CA HIS A 105 11.09 -6.38 1.02
C HIS A 105 11.21 -5.22 2.01
N GLY A 106 12.38 -4.60 2.10
CA GLY A 106 12.60 -3.45 2.97
C GLY A 106 12.67 -2.16 2.17
N VAL A 107 11.91 -1.15 2.56
CA VAL A 107 12.00 0.23 2.09
C VAL A 107 12.52 1.07 3.25
N GLU A 108 13.74 1.59 3.11
CA GLU A 108 14.33 2.49 4.11
C GLU A 108 13.77 3.89 3.87
N ALA A 109 12.64 4.17 4.52
CA ALA A 109 11.97 5.47 4.48
C ALA A 109 11.80 6.08 5.86
N ASP A 110 11.90 7.41 5.88
CA ASP A 110 11.61 8.23 7.06
C ASP A 110 10.19 8.81 6.94
N ASP A 111 9.42 8.78 8.03
CA ASP A 111 8.08 9.38 8.10
C ASP A 111 8.19 10.91 8.29
N VAL A 112 8.68 11.58 7.25
CA VAL A 112 8.79 13.04 7.18
C VAL A 112 8.33 13.55 5.81
N PRO A 113 7.66 14.70 5.72
CA PRO A 113 7.10 15.21 4.47
C PRO A 113 8.16 15.58 3.42
N THR A 114 9.43 15.69 3.83
CA THR A 114 10.57 15.98 2.96
C THR A 114 11.22 14.73 2.37
N PHE A 115 10.84 13.54 2.83
CA PHE A 115 11.37 12.29 2.30
C PHE A 115 10.69 11.96 0.98
N ASP A 116 11.48 11.63 -0.05
CA ASP A 116 10.94 11.25 -1.35
C ASP A 116 10.62 9.75 -1.39
N LEU A 117 9.38 9.41 -1.03
CA LEU A 117 8.88 8.04 -1.10
C LEU A 117 8.63 7.56 -2.54
N SER A 118 8.56 8.49 -3.51
CA SER A 118 8.11 8.17 -4.87
C SER A 118 9.05 7.22 -5.62
N GLY A 119 10.35 7.27 -5.30
CA GLY A 119 11.35 6.35 -5.85
C GLY A 119 11.08 4.87 -5.56
N PHE A 120 10.32 4.57 -4.51
CA PHE A 120 10.01 3.20 -4.08
C PHE A 120 8.66 2.69 -4.59
N PHE A 121 7.82 3.54 -5.18
CA PHE A 121 6.46 3.16 -5.57
C PHE A 121 6.44 1.98 -6.56
N TYR A 122 7.26 2.03 -7.60
CA TYR A 122 7.29 0.95 -8.61
C TYR A 122 7.89 -0.34 -8.06
N SER A 123 8.95 -0.28 -7.25
CA SER A 123 9.56 -1.48 -6.67
C SER A 123 8.63 -2.16 -5.66
N ALA A 124 8.02 -1.37 -4.77
CA ALA A 124 7.05 -1.85 -3.79
C ALA A 124 5.80 -2.41 -4.48
N ALA A 125 5.26 -1.70 -5.48
CA ALA A 125 4.10 -2.16 -6.24
C ALA A 125 4.40 -3.45 -7.03
N ALA A 126 5.58 -3.57 -7.63
CA ALA A 126 6.01 -4.79 -8.30
C ALA A 126 6.11 -5.98 -7.33
N PHE A 127 6.66 -5.74 -6.13
CA PHE A 127 6.70 -6.74 -5.07
C PHE A 127 5.29 -7.20 -4.70
N ILE A 128 4.39 -6.26 -4.36
CA ILE A 128 3.00 -6.53 -4.02
C ILE A 128 2.29 -7.29 -5.15
N HIS A 129 2.48 -6.85 -6.40
CA HIS A 129 1.86 -7.45 -7.57
C HIS A 129 2.31 -8.89 -7.79
N ALA A 130 3.63 -9.14 -7.81
CA ALA A 130 4.19 -10.48 -7.99
C ALA A 130 3.70 -11.43 -6.88
N ALA A 131 3.65 -10.90 -5.67
CA ALA A 131 3.24 -11.64 -4.50
C ALA A 131 1.75 -12.05 -4.59
N LEU A 132 0.84 -11.12 -4.96
CA LEU A 132 -0.57 -11.42 -5.19
C LEU A 132 -0.83 -12.38 -6.37
N HIS A 133 0.04 -12.39 -7.39
CA HIS A 133 -0.10 -13.25 -8.57
C HIS A 133 0.55 -14.63 -8.43
N SER A 134 1.45 -14.81 -7.45
CA SER A 134 2.13 -16.09 -7.19
C SER A 134 1.15 -17.25 -6.92
N ASP A 135 -0.06 -16.92 -6.43
CA ASP A 135 -1.19 -17.83 -6.20
C ASP A 135 -1.71 -18.52 -7.47
N HIS A 136 -1.51 -17.93 -8.66
CA HIS A 136 -1.94 -18.53 -9.94
C HIS A 136 -0.98 -19.59 -10.49
N SER A 137 0.20 -19.73 -9.91
CA SER A 137 1.30 -20.52 -10.47
C SER A 137 1.68 -21.75 -9.67
N LEU A 138 0.98 -22.07 -8.59
CA LEU A 138 1.14 -23.37 -7.92
C LEU A 138 0.35 -24.43 -8.72
N PRO A 139 1.00 -25.30 -9.52
CA PRO A 139 0.30 -26.46 -10.05
C PRO A 139 -0.13 -27.31 -8.84
N LEU A 140 -1.42 -27.66 -8.79
CA LEU A 140 -2.02 -28.61 -7.86
C LEU A 140 -1.46 -30.04 -7.97
N ASN A 141 -0.27 -30.23 -8.54
CA ASN A 141 0.36 -31.53 -8.73
C ASN A 141 1.71 -31.61 -8.00
N GLY A 142 1.68 -32.29 -6.84
CA GLY A 142 2.73 -33.29 -6.57
C GLY A 142 3.77 -33.00 -5.49
N ARG A 143 3.45 -32.29 -4.40
CA ARG A 143 4.29 -32.38 -3.18
C ARG A 143 3.47 -32.74 -1.96
N GLY A 144 3.25 -34.04 -1.79
CA GLY A 144 2.95 -34.62 -0.50
C GLY A 144 4.18 -34.49 0.41
N LEU A 145 4.00 -33.88 1.57
CA LEU A 145 4.24 -34.51 2.88
C LEU A 145 3.86 -33.52 4.00
N ALA A 146 3.12 -34.06 4.98
CA ALA A 146 2.86 -33.56 6.32
C ALA A 146 1.86 -32.40 6.49
N GLY A 147 0.58 -32.79 6.54
CA GLY A 147 -0.41 -32.36 7.55
C GLY A 147 -0.33 -30.94 8.08
N PHE A 148 -0.93 -30.00 7.36
CA PHE A 148 -1.56 -28.81 7.94
C PHE A 148 -2.78 -28.49 7.09
N GLY A 149 -3.88 -28.14 7.77
CA GLY A 149 -5.24 -28.10 7.23
C GLY A 149 -5.42 -27.32 5.93
N GLU A 150 -6.51 -27.69 5.28
CA GLU A 150 -7.05 -27.27 3.99
C GLU A 150 -7.51 -25.78 3.97
N ASP A 151 -6.69 -24.88 4.52
CA ASP A 151 -6.91 -23.41 4.55
C ASP A 151 -5.72 -22.63 3.95
N ARG A 152 -4.91 -23.27 3.10
CA ARG A 152 -3.76 -22.64 2.42
C ARG A 152 -4.13 -21.80 1.18
N ALA A 153 -5.34 -21.25 1.13
CA ALA A 153 -5.82 -20.46 0.00
C ALA A 153 -5.93 -18.99 0.40
N GLY A 154 -4.80 -18.33 0.50
CA GLY A 154 -4.77 -16.91 0.79
C GLY A 154 -3.36 -16.48 1.07
N PHE A 155 -2.63 -16.15 0.00
CA PHE A 155 -1.52 -15.22 0.09
C PHE A 155 -1.90 -14.07 1.04
N LYS A 156 -1.11 -13.78 2.07
CA LYS A 156 -1.30 -12.60 2.91
C LYS A 156 0.00 -11.85 3.02
N PHE A 157 -0.11 -10.55 2.89
CA PHE A 157 1.00 -9.63 2.92
C PHE A 157 0.69 -8.48 3.85
N THR A 158 1.70 -8.03 4.59
CA THR A 158 1.58 -6.87 5.48
C THR A 158 2.56 -5.77 5.05
N ILE A 159 2.06 -4.55 4.99
CA ILE A 159 2.85 -3.32 4.99
C ILE A 159 2.83 -2.79 6.42
N TYR A 160 3.98 -2.48 6.99
CA TYR A 160 4.10 -1.78 8.28
C TYR A 160 5.31 -0.84 8.29
#